data_AF-A0A2W4TWE0-F1
#
_entry.id   AF-A0A2W4TWE0-F1
#
_cell.length_a   1.000
_cell.length_b   1.000
_cell.length_c   1.000
_cell.angle_alpha   90.00
_cell.angle_beta   90.00
_cell.angle_gamma   90.00
#
_symmetry.space_group_name_H-M   'P 1'
#
loop_
_entity.id
_entity.type
_entity.pdbx_description
1 polymer ?
#
loop_
_entity_poly.entity_id
_entity_poly.type
_entity_poly.pdbx_seq_one_letter_code
_entity_poly.pdbx_strand_id
1 'polypeptide(L)'
;MFSSWCFLRACTRRARPRTASAPRSCAGNGRRPRSRTSCAVEQVVADGDYAAARIPFVGTHAGEWGGIAPTGRRVSVTEMFFCRIEAGRLAECWQEWDEHGLRQQLTAPDPAGG
;
A
#
# COMPACT_ATOMS: atom_id res chain seq x y z
N MET A 1 8.65 -4.81 -5.96
CA MET A 1 7.85 -4.53 -7.18
C MET A 1 6.34 -4.76 -7.01
N PHE A 2 5.78 -4.74 -5.79
CA PHE A 2 4.41 -5.21 -5.52
C PHE A 2 3.37 -4.13 -5.14
N SER A 3 3.76 -2.87 -4.94
CA SER A 3 2.80 -1.84 -4.47
C SER A 3 2.31 -0.87 -5.56
N SER A 4 3.14 -0.57 -6.58
CA SER A 4 2.82 0.43 -7.61
C SER A 4 1.48 0.19 -8.33
N TRP A 5 1.04 -1.06 -8.51
CA TRP A 5 -0.10 -1.37 -9.37
C TRP A 5 -1.49 -1.24 -8.73
N CYS A 6 -1.62 -1.29 -7.39
CA CYS A 6 -2.94 -1.29 -6.73
C CYS A 6 -3.65 0.08 -6.79
N PHE A 7 -2.92 1.17 -6.56
CA PHE A 7 -3.50 2.52 -6.58
C PHE A 7 -3.72 3.06 -8.00
N LEU A 8 -2.78 2.78 -8.93
CA LEU A 8 -2.88 3.18 -10.34
C LEU A 8 -4.18 2.67 -11.01
N ARG A 9 -4.69 1.49 -10.63
CA ARG A 9 -6.00 0.99 -11.10
C ARG A 9 -7.20 1.70 -10.44
N ALA A 10 -7.08 2.18 -9.21
CA ALA A 10 -8.16 2.86 -8.50
C ALA A 10 -8.40 4.28 -9.02
N CYS A 11 -7.35 5.00 -9.43
CA CYS A 11 -7.44 6.38 -9.92
C CYS A 11 -7.73 6.51 -11.43
N THR A 12 -7.43 5.50 -12.25
CA THR A 12 -7.62 5.57 -13.72
C THR A 12 -9.08 5.50 -14.17
N ARG A 13 -10.03 5.13 -13.29
CA ARG A 13 -11.47 5.25 -13.57
C ARG A 13 -12.00 6.61 -13.13
N ARG A 14 -11.86 7.60 -14.01
CA ARG A 14 -12.65 8.86 -14.13
C ARG A 14 -13.50 9.19 -12.89
N ALA A 15 -12.87 9.52 -11.78
CA ALA A 15 -13.56 9.88 -10.53
C ALA A 15 -13.10 11.27 -10.11
N ARG A 16 -14.01 12.24 -10.24
CA ARG A 16 -13.84 13.56 -9.62
C ARG A 16 -13.63 13.35 -8.11
N PRO A 17 -12.60 13.94 -7.48
CA PRO A 17 -12.42 13.83 -6.04
C PRO A 17 -13.54 14.64 -5.35
N ARG A 18 -14.65 13.99 -5.04
CA ARG A 18 -15.53 14.43 -3.96
C ARG A 18 -14.97 13.85 -2.69
N THR A 19 -14.84 14.67 -1.66
CA THR A 19 -14.66 14.28 -0.26
C THR A 19 -15.56 13.09 0.05
N ALA A 20 -14.99 11.89 0.09
CA ALA A 20 -15.74 10.66 0.31
C ALA A 20 -14.90 9.71 1.15
N SER A 21 -15.27 9.65 2.43
CA SER A 21 -14.80 8.75 3.48
C SER A 21 -15.26 7.29 3.29
N ALA A 22 -15.18 6.76 2.08
CA ALA A 22 -15.59 5.38 1.80
C ALA A 22 -14.37 4.48 1.58
N PRO A 23 -14.15 3.45 2.42
CA PRO A 23 -13.05 2.51 2.26
C PRO A 23 -13.30 1.68 0.98
N ARG A 24 -12.51 1.94 -0.06
CA ARG A 24 -12.45 1.06 -1.23
C ARG A 24 -11.44 -0.05 -0.95
N SER A 25 -11.95 -1.28 -0.88
CA SER A 25 -11.12 -2.49 -0.79
C SER A 25 -10.42 -2.72 -2.12
N CYS A 26 -9.08 -2.71 -2.09
CA CYS A 26 -8.25 -3.05 -3.25
C CYS A 26 -8.04 -4.57 -3.29
N ALA A 27 -9.11 -5.33 -3.56
CA ALA A 27 -8.98 -6.76 -3.85
C ALA A 27 -8.54 -6.94 -5.31
N GLY A 28 -7.25 -7.20 -5.52
CA GLY A 28 -6.73 -7.61 -6.83
C GLY A 28 -7.30 -8.97 -7.24
N ASN A 29 -7.82 -9.05 -8.47
CA ASN A 29 -8.43 -10.26 -9.02
C ASN A 29 -7.34 -11.29 -9.39
N GLY A 30 -7.29 -12.43 -8.68
CA GLY A 30 -6.41 -13.56 -9.02
C GLY A 30 -6.30 -14.59 -7.89
N ARG A 31 -6.76 -15.82 -8.13
CA ARG A 31 -6.60 -16.98 -7.22
C ARG A 31 -5.13 -17.15 -6.83
N ARG A 32 -4.77 -16.89 -5.57
CA ARG A 32 -3.51 -17.31 -4.92
C ARG A 32 -3.73 -17.49 -3.40
N PRO A 33 -2.85 -18.26 -2.71
CA PRO A 33 -3.18 -19.04 -1.52
C PRO A 33 -3.49 -18.18 -0.29
N ARG A 34 -3.85 -18.85 0.81
CA ARG A 34 -4.38 -18.34 2.09
C ARG A 34 -3.50 -17.30 2.85
N SER A 35 -2.62 -16.55 2.18
CA SER A 35 -2.00 -15.36 2.75
C SER A 35 -3.05 -14.26 2.82
N ARG A 36 -3.54 -13.97 4.04
CA ARG A 36 -4.48 -12.89 4.32
C ARG A 36 -3.76 -11.55 4.23
N THR A 37 -3.44 -11.16 3.01
CA THR A 37 -2.95 -9.83 2.67
C THR A 37 -4.16 -8.89 2.56
N SER A 38 -4.10 -7.73 3.22
CA SER A 38 -5.14 -6.72 3.13
C SER A 38 -4.54 -5.34 2.95
N CYS A 39 -5.06 -4.60 1.99
CA CYS A 39 -4.84 -3.18 1.84
C CYS A 39 -6.20 -2.51 1.59
N ALA A 40 -6.49 -1.48 2.38
CA ALA A 40 -7.66 -0.64 2.20
C ALA A 40 -7.21 0.81 2.34
N VAL A 41 -7.76 1.68 1.51
CA VAL A 41 -7.47 3.11 1.63
C VAL A 41 -8.09 3.61 2.94
N GLU A 42 -7.23 4.05 3.86
CA GLU A 42 -7.62 4.54 5.18
C GLU A 42 -8.03 6.01 5.10
N GLN A 43 -7.24 6.81 4.39
CA GLN A 43 -7.47 8.24 4.26
C GLN A 43 -7.14 8.73 2.84
N VAL A 44 -7.92 9.70 2.38
CA VAL A 44 -7.63 10.47 1.17
C VAL A 44 -7.90 11.94 1.45
N VAL A 45 -6.95 12.79 1.08
CA VAL A 45 -7.12 14.24 1.02
C VAL A 45 -6.89 14.70 -0.41
N ALA A 46 -7.66 15.68 -0.85
CA ALA A 46 -7.48 16.29 -2.17
C ALA A 46 -7.54 17.81 -2.00
N ASP A 47 -6.58 18.50 -2.60
CA ASP A 47 -6.48 19.95 -2.59
C ASP A 47 -5.95 20.43 -3.95
N GLY A 48 -6.76 21.25 -4.64
CA GLY A 48 -6.50 21.67 -6.02
C GLY A 48 -6.21 20.49 -6.95
N ASP A 49 -5.02 20.54 -7.57
CA ASP A 49 -4.51 19.53 -8.49
C ASP A 49 -3.77 18.38 -7.78
N TYR A 50 -3.78 18.32 -6.44
CA TYR A 50 -3.07 17.29 -5.69
C TYR A 50 -4.03 16.40 -4.90
N ALA A 51 -3.67 15.13 -4.78
CA ALA A 51 -4.34 14.16 -3.92
C ALA A 51 -3.32 13.35 -3.14
N ALA A 52 -3.54 13.15 -1.85
CA ALA A 52 -2.74 12.26 -1.01
C ALA A 52 -3.60 11.12 -0.48
N ALA A 53 -3.05 9.90 -0.41
CA ALA A 53 -3.72 8.74 0.14
C ALA A 53 -2.80 7.99 1.12
N ARG A 54 -3.38 7.54 2.24
CA ARG A 54 -2.74 6.68 3.24
C ARG A 54 -3.38 5.29 3.18
N ILE A 55 -2.56 4.26 3.02
CA ILE A 55 -2.98 2.88 2.82
C ILE A 55 -2.20 1.95 3.77
N PRO A 56 -2.78 1.50 4.88
CA PRO A 56 -2.21 0.42 5.67
C PRO A 56 -2.19 -0.88 4.86
N PHE A 57 -1.04 -1.54 4.86
CA PHE A 57 -0.80 -2.82 4.22
C PHE A 57 -0.42 -3.84 5.28
N VAL A 58 -1.12 -4.98 5.28
CA VAL A 58 -0.77 -6.13 6.11
C VAL A 58 -0.51 -7.31 5.19
N GLY A 59 0.63 -7.98 5.37
CA GLY A 59 1.04 -9.12 4.54
C GLY A 59 1.90 -10.13 5.30
N THR A 60 2.36 -11.16 4.60
CA THR A 60 3.31 -12.16 5.11
C THR A 60 4.61 -12.05 4.33
N HIS A 61 5.74 -11.99 5.04
CA HIS A 61 7.07 -11.94 4.43
C HIS A 61 7.47 -13.31 3.86
N ALA A 62 7.03 -13.58 2.64
CA ALA A 62 7.18 -14.86 1.95
C ALA A 62 8.25 -14.86 0.84
N GLY A 63 8.90 -13.73 0.60
CA GLY A 63 10.01 -13.60 -0.36
C GLY A 63 11.19 -12.88 0.29
N GLU A 64 12.36 -12.94 -0.35
CA GLU A 64 13.52 -12.18 0.11
C GLU A 64 13.29 -10.67 -0.05
N TRP A 65 13.68 -9.90 0.96
CA TRP A 65 13.58 -8.45 0.94
C TRP A 65 14.79 -7.81 1.63
N GLY A 66 15.47 -6.89 0.94
CA GLY A 66 16.61 -6.15 1.50
C GLY A 66 17.76 -7.02 2.01
N GLY A 67 17.98 -8.20 1.39
CA GLY A 67 18.97 -9.19 1.84
C GLY A 67 18.50 -10.07 3.01
N ILE A 68 17.25 -9.93 3.46
CA ILE A 68 16.65 -10.75 4.52
C ILE A 68 15.86 -11.89 3.88
N ALA A 69 16.22 -13.13 4.21
CA ALA A 69 15.51 -14.32 3.77
C ALA A 69 14.02 -14.30 4.19
N PRO A 70 13.12 -14.98 3.46
CA PRO A 70 11.70 -15.03 3.80
C PRO A 70 11.49 -15.57 5.22
N THR A 71 10.96 -14.72 6.10
CA THR A 71 10.81 -15.04 7.53
C THR A 71 9.48 -15.70 7.85
N GLY A 72 8.51 -15.68 6.93
CA GLY A 72 7.15 -16.17 7.18
C GLY A 72 6.34 -15.32 8.17
N ARG A 73 6.90 -14.22 8.69
CA ARG A 73 6.26 -13.35 9.67
C ARG A 73 5.15 -12.51 9.04
N ARG A 74 4.11 -12.22 9.83
CA ARG A 74 3.10 -11.23 9.46
C ARG A 74 3.69 -9.84 9.70
N VAL A 75 3.62 -8.98 8.69
CA VAL A 75 4.12 -7.60 8.73
C VAL A 75 2.98 -6.62 8.47
N SER A 76 3.08 -5.44 9.06
CA SER A 76 2.17 -4.32 8.86
C SER A 76 2.98 -3.06 8.55
N VAL A 77 2.74 -2.45 7.40
CA VAL A 77 3.42 -1.22 6.95
C VAL A 77 2.38 -0.23 6.44
N THR A 78 2.72 1.06 6.40
CA THR A 78 1.87 2.06 5.76
C THR A 78 2.49 2.47 4.44
N GLU A 79 1.67 2.50 3.39
CA GLU A 79 2.00 3.08 2.09
C GLU A 79 1.29 4.44 1.97
N MET A 80 1.98 5.41 1.38
CA MET A 80 1.48 6.74 1.10
C MET A 80 1.67 7.07 -0.37
N PHE A 81 0.65 7.67 -0.96
CA PHE A 81 0.69 8.19 -2.31
C PHE A 81 0.44 9.67 -2.26
N PHE A 82 1.27 10.45 -2.95
CA PHE A 82 1.02 11.85 -3.25
C PHE A 82 0.96 11.95 -4.76
N CYS A 83 -0.14 12.42 -5.33
CA CYS A 83 -0.32 12.44 -6.77
C CYS A 83 -0.78 13.80 -7.25
N ARG A 84 -0.25 14.23 -8.40
CA ARG A 84 -0.71 15.40 -9.15
C ARG A 84 -1.69 14.96 -10.23
N ILE A 85 -2.78 15.71 -10.37
CA ILE A 85 -3.87 15.48 -11.30
C ILE A 85 -3.92 16.67 -12.26
N GLU A 86 -3.88 16.41 -13.56
CA GLU A 86 -3.96 17.43 -14.59
C GLU A 86 -4.99 17.01 -15.65
N ALA A 87 -5.89 17.93 -16.03
CA ALA A 87 -6.99 17.64 -16.95
C ALA A 87 -7.82 16.40 -16.54
N GLY A 88 -8.00 16.19 -15.24
CA GLY A 88 -8.74 15.04 -14.68
C GLY A 88 -8.03 13.69 -14.82
N ARG A 89 -6.72 13.68 -15.08
CA ARG A 89 -5.87 12.48 -15.18
C ARG A 89 -4.71 12.55 -14.21
N LEU A 90 -4.24 11.40 -13.73
CA LEU A 90 -3.02 11.31 -12.93
C LEU A 90 -1.83 11.75 -13.80
N ALA A 91 -1.26 12.92 -13.51
CA ALA A 91 -0.12 13.46 -14.22
C ALA A 91 1.19 12.94 -13.63
N GLU A 92 1.24 12.82 -12.31
CA GLU A 92 2.40 12.34 -11.57
C GLU A 92 1.96 11.69 -10.27
N CYS A 93 2.70 10.71 -9.79
CA CYS A 93 2.49 10.21 -8.44
C CYS A 93 3.80 9.75 -7.80
N TRP A 94 4.02 10.24 -6.59
CA TRP A 94 5.10 9.86 -5.69
C TRP A 94 4.57 8.88 -4.67
N GLN A 95 5.32 7.81 -4.46
CA GLN A 95 4.98 6.77 -3.52
C GLN A 95 6.05 6.71 -2.44
N GLU A 96 5.61 6.76 -1.19
CA GLU A 96 6.44 6.53 -0.01
C GLU A 96 5.85 5.38 0.80
N TRP A 97 6.68 4.61 1.48
CA TRP A 97 6.20 3.53 2.34
C TRP A 97 7.16 3.28 3.49
N ASP A 98 6.64 2.68 4.56
CA ASP A 98 7.40 2.47 5.80
C ASP A 98 8.42 1.32 5.69
N GLU A 99 9.48 1.59 4.93
CA GLU A 99 10.60 0.68 4.75
C GLU A 99 11.32 0.39 6.08
N HIS A 100 11.51 1.42 6.90
CA HIS A 100 12.21 1.29 8.16
C HIS A 100 11.42 0.42 9.14
N GLY A 101 10.11 0.64 9.27
CA GLY A 101 9.22 -0.18 10.07
C GLY A 101 9.12 -1.62 9.55
N LEU A 102 9.19 -1.85 8.23
CA LEU A 102 9.29 -3.21 7.70
C LEU A 102 10.58 -3.88 8.18
N ARG A 103 11.72 -3.23 7.97
CA ARG A 103 13.04 -3.78 8.33
C ARG A 103 13.09 -4.12 9.81
N GLN A 104 12.62 -3.23 10.68
CA GLN A 104 12.54 -3.48 12.12
C GLN A 104 11.71 -4.75 12.45
N GLN A 105 10.54 -4.93 11.81
CA GLN A 105 9.70 -6.12 12.02
C GLN A 105 10.36 -7.41 11.54
N LEU A 106 11.22 -7.33 10.52
CA LEU A 106 11.91 -8.49 9.95
C LEU A 106 13.18 -8.86 10.72
N THR A 107 13.90 -7.87 11.25
CA THR A 107 15.16 -8.08 11.98
C THR A 107 14.97 -8.20 13.49
N ALA A 108 13.80 -7.85 14.03
CA ALA A 108 13.51 -8.05 15.45
C ALA A 108 13.67 -9.54 15.81
N PRO A 109 14.15 -9.86 17.02
CA PRO A 109 14.16 -11.24 17.51
C PRO A 109 12.76 -11.86 17.41
N ASP A 110 12.69 -13.17 17.19
CA ASP A 110 11.43 -13.88 17.06
C ASP A 110 10.66 -13.80 18.40
N PRO A 111 9.42 -13.26 18.44
CA PRO A 111 8.62 -13.23 19.65
C PRO A 111 8.28 -14.62 20.19
N ALA A 112 8.46 -15.69 19.40
CA ALA A 112 8.27 -17.07 19.84
C ALA A 112 9.44 -17.65 20.65
N GLY A 113 10.57 -16.95 20.77
CA GLY A 113 11.69 -17.33 21.63
C GLY A 113 12.53 -18.50 21.11
N GLY A 114 13.81 -18.22 20.90
CA GLY A 114 14.90 -19.17 21.13
C GLY A 114 15.59 -18.79 22.42
#